data_AF-A0A7K6AY16-F1
#
_entry.id   AF-A0A7K6AY16-F1
#
_cell.length_a   1.000
_cell.length_b   1.000
_cell.length_c   1.000
_cell.angle_alpha   90.00
_cell.angle_beta   90.00
_cell.angle_gamma   90.00
#
_symmetry.space_group_name_H-M   'P 1'
#
loop_
_entity.id
_entity.type
_entity.pdbx_description
1 polymer ?
#
loop_
_entity_poly.entity_id
_entity_poly.type
_entity_poly.pdbx_seq_one_letter_code
_entity_poly.pdbx_strand_id
1 'polypeptide(L)'
;IYVRRIQWPGVKLIHRSHEVMELMGNLHKAFQQHFKNSFFPMIQPAIGIGSVFERWSPDGDDTVYEVLLPLKACFGHEFHVELGNARKVPDKDARIRVELECTCPSQKIWENLMCFHHYPKEMLTREEGPSLLDSLCTDSYLDVHKTVEWFQSFVKSAWATLPQSHQYKMQLLPSRHSCKLQLKHASGRTLIIEMLLGVQLGNTDIFVCSQDAGAATDASTTWAMSCAVVEMKVFRIATRQVPHDSCHLKCLYICTRIVQDTGFSAYIMKTVMMHLLATAPLSGWCRTDFLSRLEDTMRYLHHCLEEKRLSHFCYGNENVPEGIILPPEFQEAQPLNLFQHLQQDASAHAEALQEFKKL
;
A
#
# COMPACT_ATOMS: atom_id res chain seq x y z
N ILE A 1 3.23 37.56 1.51
CA ILE A 1 3.40 36.11 1.66
C ILE A 1 4.84 35.79 1.30
N TYR A 2 5.68 35.44 2.27
CA TYR A 2 7.05 35.00 2.01
C TYR A 2 6.96 33.68 1.25
N VAL A 3 7.21 33.72 -0.06
CA VAL A 3 7.39 32.52 -0.87
C VAL A 3 8.67 31.86 -0.36
N ARG A 4 8.54 30.95 0.61
CA ARG A 4 9.60 29.96 0.88
C ARG A 4 9.93 29.35 -0.48
N ARG A 5 11.21 29.31 -0.86
CA ARG A 5 11.62 28.62 -2.09
C ARG A 5 11.19 27.16 -1.98
N ILE A 6 10.05 26.82 -2.55
CA ILE A 6 9.55 25.45 -2.62
C ILE A 6 10.49 24.69 -3.57
N GLN A 7 11.46 23.99 -3.00
CA GLN A 7 12.39 23.16 -3.76
C GLN A 7 11.74 21.80 -4.01
N TRP A 8 11.57 21.46 -5.28
CA TRP A 8 11.08 20.16 -5.71
C TRP A 8 12.04 19.03 -5.27
N PRO A 9 11.60 18.06 -4.45
CA PRO A 9 12.49 17.04 -3.89
C PRO A 9 12.79 15.86 -4.85
N GLY A 10 12.33 15.90 -6.11
CA GLY A 10 12.26 14.72 -6.99
C GLY A 10 13.56 13.90 -7.12
N VAL A 11 14.72 14.55 -7.27
CA VAL A 11 16.01 13.83 -7.40
C VAL A 11 16.39 13.10 -6.12
N LYS A 12 16.17 13.74 -4.96
CA LYS A 12 16.45 13.19 -3.63
C LYS A 12 15.54 12.00 -3.33
N LEU A 13 14.27 12.09 -3.73
CA LEU A 13 13.30 10.99 -3.60
C LEU A 13 13.75 9.77 -4.41
N ILE A 14 14.14 9.95 -5.68
CA ILE A 14 14.55 8.83 -6.54
C ILE A 14 15.73 8.04 -5.94
N HIS A 15 16.78 8.74 -5.50
CA HIS A 15 17.96 8.09 -4.94
C HIS A 15 17.63 7.33 -3.65
N ARG A 16 16.86 7.94 -2.74
CA ARG A 16 16.46 7.30 -1.49
C ARG A 16 15.49 6.14 -1.71
N SER A 17 14.56 6.24 -2.66
CA SER A 17 13.67 5.13 -3.03
C SER A 17 14.46 3.93 -3.55
N HIS A 18 15.53 4.15 -4.32
CA HIS A 18 16.42 3.08 -4.77
C HIS A 18 17.14 2.40 -3.60
N GLU A 19 17.69 3.20 -2.67
CA GLU A 19 18.34 2.70 -1.45
C GLU A 19 17.38 1.85 -0.59
N VAL A 20 16.11 2.27 -0.46
CA VAL A 20 15.09 1.49 0.23
C VAL A 20 14.81 0.17 -0.50
N MET A 21 14.60 0.18 -1.81
CA MET A 21 14.33 -1.05 -2.56
C MET A 21 15.51 -2.03 -2.56
N GLU A 22 16.75 -1.54 -2.53
CA GLU A 22 17.94 -2.37 -2.35
C GLU A 22 17.95 -3.07 -0.98
N LEU A 23 17.62 -2.34 0.10
CA LEU A 23 17.43 -2.92 1.42
C LEU A 23 16.35 -3.99 1.40
N MET A 24 15.20 -3.71 0.80
CA MET A 24 14.10 -4.67 0.68
C MET A 24 14.51 -5.93 -0.10
N GLY A 25 15.34 -5.78 -1.14
CA GLY A 25 15.91 -6.91 -1.88
C GLY A 25 16.83 -7.79 -1.03
N ASN A 26 17.68 -7.21 -0.19
CA ASN A 26 18.54 -7.96 0.73
C ASN A 26 17.73 -8.63 1.85
N LEU A 27 16.73 -7.92 2.41
CA LEU A 27 15.83 -8.48 3.41
C LEU A 27 15.03 -9.67 2.85
N HIS A 28 14.54 -9.56 1.62
CA HIS A 28 13.85 -10.66 0.93
C HIS A 28 14.76 -11.89 0.73
N LYS A 29 16.03 -11.70 0.34
CA LYS A 29 17.00 -12.81 0.24
C LYS A 29 17.26 -13.47 1.59
N ALA A 30 17.45 -12.68 2.65
CA ALA A 30 17.61 -13.21 4.01
C ALA A 30 16.37 -13.99 4.46
N PHE A 31 15.17 -13.47 4.13
CA PHE A 31 13.89 -14.11 4.44
C PHE A 31 13.78 -15.47 3.73
N GLN A 32 14.07 -15.53 2.43
CA GLN A 32 14.04 -16.76 1.65
C GLN A 32 14.99 -17.83 2.20
N GLN A 33 16.15 -17.42 2.70
CA GLN A 33 17.11 -18.35 3.31
C GLN A 33 16.63 -18.84 4.68
N HIS A 34 16.08 -17.95 5.50
CA HIS A 34 15.62 -18.27 6.86
C HIS A 34 14.39 -19.19 6.87
N PHE A 35 13.43 -18.92 5.98
CA PHE A 35 12.16 -19.65 5.89
C PHE A 35 12.15 -20.71 4.78
N LYS A 36 13.33 -21.07 4.27
CA LYS A 36 13.45 -22.14 3.27
C LYS A 36 12.88 -23.43 3.83
N ASN A 37 11.96 -24.06 3.10
CA ASN A 37 11.26 -25.29 3.51
C ASN A 37 10.49 -25.17 4.84
N SER A 38 10.17 -23.96 5.28
CA SER A 38 9.29 -23.77 6.43
C SER A 38 7.82 -23.85 6.02
N PHE A 39 6.96 -24.10 7.00
CA PHE A 39 5.50 -24.01 6.83
C PHE A 39 4.98 -22.60 7.10
N PHE A 40 5.81 -21.56 6.98
CA PHE A 40 5.40 -20.16 7.14
C PHE A 40 5.23 -19.44 5.80
N PRO A 41 4.43 -18.37 5.72
CA PRO A 41 4.12 -17.70 4.47
C PRO A 41 5.38 -17.13 3.82
N MET A 42 5.47 -17.23 2.50
CA MET A 42 6.61 -16.70 1.75
C MET A 42 6.35 -15.25 1.37
N ILE A 43 7.28 -14.36 1.70
CA ILE A 43 7.25 -12.96 1.25
C ILE A 43 7.76 -12.88 -0.19
N GLN A 44 7.00 -12.26 -1.08
CA GLN A 44 7.38 -11.95 -2.45
C GLN A 44 8.23 -10.67 -2.54
N PRO A 45 8.84 -10.36 -3.70
CA PRO A 45 9.54 -9.10 -3.90
C PRO A 45 8.67 -7.90 -3.53
N ALA A 46 9.27 -6.97 -2.80
CA ALA A 46 8.63 -5.77 -2.30
C ALA A 46 8.11 -4.86 -3.44
N ILE A 47 7.00 -4.18 -3.19
CA ILE A 47 6.42 -3.18 -4.08
C ILE A 47 6.43 -1.83 -3.36
N GLY A 48 7.17 -0.86 -3.91
CA GLY A 48 7.14 0.51 -3.40
C GLY A 48 5.80 1.18 -3.73
N ILE A 49 5.12 1.71 -2.72
CA ILE A 49 3.79 2.32 -2.83
C ILE A 49 3.76 3.72 -2.19
N GLY A 50 2.72 4.50 -2.49
CA GLY A 50 2.53 5.81 -1.88
C GLY A 50 3.39 6.91 -2.51
N SER A 51 3.28 8.10 -1.92
CA SER A 51 3.69 9.38 -2.53
C SER A 51 5.18 9.45 -2.92
N VAL A 52 6.03 8.69 -2.24
CA VAL A 52 7.49 8.66 -2.46
C VAL A 52 7.85 7.89 -3.71
N PHE A 53 7.28 6.69 -3.87
CA PHE A 53 7.49 5.84 -5.04
C PHE A 53 6.73 6.36 -6.26
N GLU A 54 5.68 7.15 -6.04
CA GLU A 54 4.99 7.97 -7.03
C GLU A 54 5.70 9.30 -7.34
N ARG A 55 6.80 9.61 -6.63
CA ARG A 55 7.72 10.73 -6.87
C ARG A 55 7.20 12.14 -6.60
N TRP A 56 6.23 12.31 -5.71
CA TRP A 56 5.66 13.64 -5.37
C TRP A 56 5.56 13.96 -3.87
N SER A 57 6.07 13.09 -3.00
CA SER A 57 5.92 13.20 -1.53
C SER A 57 6.03 14.63 -0.96
N PRO A 58 5.03 15.08 -0.18
CA PRO A 58 5.00 16.43 0.40
C PRO A 58 5.93 16.60 1.60
N ASP A 59 6.38 15.49 2.22
CA ASP A 59 6.90 15.45 3.60
C ASP A 59 8.40 15.67 3.77
N GLY A 60 9.09 16.17 2.74
CA GLY A 60 10.46 16.67 2.86
C GLY A 60 11.46 15.65 3.45
N ASP A 61 11.93 15.90 4.68
CA ASP A 61 12.89 15.03 5.38
C ASP A 61 12.25 14.02 6.36
N ASP A 62 10.97 14.20 6.70
CA ASP A 62 10.20 13.29 7.59
C ASP A 62 9.39 12.24 6.80
N THR A 63 9.65 12.16 5.49
CA THR A 63 9.02 11.23 4.57
C THR A 63 9.13 9.76 5.01
N VAL A 64 7.97 9.09 5.06
CA VAL A 64 7.85 7.65 5.27
C VAL A 64 7.86 6.93 3.91
N TYR A 65 8.73 5.92 3.78
CA TYR A 65 8.83 5.08 2.59
C TYR A 65 7.94 3.86 2.78
N GLU A 66 6.75 3.89 2.18
CA GLU A 66 5.77 2.82 2.29
C GLU A 66 6.06 1.72 1.26
N VAL A 67 6.11 0.48 1.76
CA VAL A 67 6.42 -0.69 0.95
C VAL A 67 5.42 -1.80 1.26
N LEU A 68 4.81 -2.35 0.22
CA LEU A 68 3.98 -3.54 0.32
C LEU A 68 4.83 -4.79 0.14
N LEU A 69 4.61 -5.77 1.01
CA LEU A 69 5.23 -7.09 1.01
C LEU A 69 4.16 -8.13 0.74
N PRO A 70 4.00 -8.59 -0.52
CA PRO A 70 3.00 -9.59 -0.84
C PRO A 70 3.34 -10.92 -0.17
N LEU A 71 2.36 -11.50 0.51
CA LEU A 71 2.42 -12.82 1.13
C LEU A 71 1.88 -13.85 0.15
N LYS A 72 2.60 -14.97 0.06
CA LYS A 72 2.16 -16.19 -0.61
C LYS A 72 2.05 -17.30 0.42
N ALA A 73 0.97 -18.07 0.35
CA ALA A 73 0.80 -19.24 1.20
C ALA A 73 1.98 -20.22 1.03
N CYS A 74 2.32 -20.91 2.11
CA CYS A 74 3.34 -21.95 2.12
C CYS A 74 2.82 -23.25 1.51
N PHE A 75 3.69 -24.24 1.37
CA PHE A 75 3.28 -25.54 0.84
C PHE A 75 2.19 -26.18 1.70
N GLY A 76 1.17 -26.75 1.03
CA GLY A 76 0.02 -27.39 1.67
C GLY A 76 -0.99 -26.41 2.29
N HIS A 77 -0.87 -25.11 2.02
CA HIS A 77 -1.81 -24.10 2.48
C HIS A 77 -2.28 -23.22 1.31
N GLU A 78 -3.52 -22.77 1.38
CA GLU A 78 -4.09 -21.79 0.45
C GLU A 78 -4.65 -20.59 1.23
N PHE A 79 -4.50 -19.39 0.67
CA PHE A 79 -5.07 -18.16 1.19
C PHE A 79 -6.31 -17.79 0.39
N HIS A 80 -7.47 -17.86 1.03
CA HIS A 80 -8.74 -17.41 0.45
C HIS A 80 -9.12 -16.06 1.07
N VAL A 81 -9.15 -15.03 0.22
CA VAL A 81 -9.63 -13.71 0.64
C VAL A 81 -11.15 -13.73 0.64
N GLU A 82 -11.75 -13.59 1.82
CA GLU A 82 -13.18 -13.39 2.01
C GLU A 82 -13.46 -11.89 2.12
N LEU A 83 -14.32 -11.38 1.24
CA LEU A 83 -14.81 -10.00 1.34
C LEU A 83 -16.09 -9.98 2.18
N GLY A 84 -16.21 -9.01 3.09
CA GLY A 84 -17.43 -8.76 3.82
C GLY A 84 -18.60 -8.35 2.92
N ASN A 85 -19.78 -8.17 3.52
CA ASN A 85 -21.03 -8.01 2.77
C ASN A 85 -21.01 -6.76 1.85
N ALA A 86 -21.06 -6.97 0.53
CA ALA A 86 -20.91 -5.97 -0.54
C ALA A 86 -21.88 -4.77 -0.52
N ARG A 87 -22.87 -4.75 0.39
CA ARG A 87 -23.80 -3.63 0.58
C ARG A 87 -23.25 -2.52 1.50
N LYS A 88 -22.11 -2.76 2.17
CA LYS A 88 -21.38 -1.75 2.96
C LYS A 88 -20.05 -1.44 2.26
N VAL A 89 -19.48 -0.28 2.63
CA VAL A 89 -18.23 0.26 2.07
C VAL A 89 -17.20 -0.86 1.86
N PRO A 90 -16.69 -1.07 0.63
CA PRO A 90 -15.88 -2.24 0.26
C PRO A 90 -14.59 -2.44 1.08
N ASP A 91 -14.17 -1.45 1.86
CA ASP A 91 -12.84 -1.44 2.49
C ASP A 91 -12.73 -2.08 3.87
N LYS A 92 -13.83 -2.49 4.54
CA LYS A 92 -13.80 -2.60 6.01
C LYS A 92 -13.81 -3.99 6.63
N ASP A 93 -14.07 -5.04 5.85
CA ASP A 93 -14.39 -6.36 6.42
C ASP A 93 -13.72 -7.51 5.66
N ALA A 94 -12.55 -7.29 5.04
CA ALA A 94 -11.84 -8.39 4.39
C ALA A 94 -11.13 -9.27 5.41
N ARG A 95 -11.15 -10.59 5.20
CA ARG A 95 -10.45 -11.59 6.02
C ARG A 95 -9.75 -12.58 5.13
N ILE A 96 -8.66 -13.16 5.61
CA ILE A 96 -7.90 -14.17 4.87
C ILE A 96 -8.08 -15.49 5.58
N ARG A 97 -8.88 -16.39 5.00
CA ARG A 97 -9.00 -17.77 5.48
C ARG A 97 -7.80 -18.58 5.00
N VAL A 98 -7.23 -19.36 5.91
CA VAL A 98 -6.13 -20.29 5.63
C VAL A 98 -6.71 -21.70 5.60
N GLU A 99 -6.68 -22.33 4.43
CA GLU A 99 -7.13 -23.70 4.25
C GLU A 99 -5.93 -24.63 4.00
N LEU A 100 -6.06 -25.88 4.44
CA LEU A 100 -5.08 -26.92 4.19
C LEU A 100 -5.42 -27.61 2.87
N GLU A 101 -4.47 -27.62 1.93
CA GLU A 101 -4.60 -28.32 0.67
C GLU A 101 -3.71 -29.57 0.72
N CYS A 102 -4.27 -30.79 0.58
CA CYS A 102 -3.41 -31.96 0.43
C CYS A 102 -2.91 -32.05 -1.02
N THR A 103 -1.60 -31.92 -1.16
CA THR A 103 -0.89 -32.04 -2.44
C THR A 103 -0.44 -33.48 -2.75
N CYS A 104 -0.95 -34.47 -2.01
CA CYS A 104 -0.61 -35.87 -2.28
C CYS A 104 -1.11 -36.28 -3.66
N PRO A 105 -0.25 -36.83 -4.53
CA PRO A 105 -0.72 -37.47 -5.75
C PRO A 105 -1.69 -38.60 -5.35
N SER A 106 -2.80 -38.69 -6.08
CA SER A 106 -3.85 -39.70 -5.88
C SER A 106 -3.35 -41.15 -6.07
N GLN A 107 -2.10 -41.34 -6.48
CA GLN A 107 -1.39 -42.62 -6.49
C GLN A 107 -0.22 -42.61 -5.50
N LYS A 108 -0.36 -43.45 -4.46
CA LYS A 108 0.66 -43.84 -3.50
C LYS A 108 2.00 -44.11 -4.20
N ILE A 109 3.01 -43.34 -3.84
CA ILE A 109 4.42 -43.70 -3.54
C ILE A 109 5.05 -42.38 -3.05
N TRP A 110 5.97 -42.45 -2.07
CA TRP A 110 7.06 -41.52 -1.72
C TRP A 110 7.20 -41.41 -0.19
N GLU A 111 8.36 -41.87 0.29
CA GLU A 111 8.74 -42.05 1.70
C GLU A 111 9.18 -40.75 2.41
N ASN A 112 9.03 -39.55 1.82
CA ASN A 112 9.65 -38.34 2.38
C ASN A 112 8.84 -37.03 2.25
N LEU A 113 7.50 -37.07 2.12
CA LEU A 113 6.66 -35.87 2.20
C LEU A 113 5.49 -36.09 3.15
N MET A 114 5.51 -35.37 4.27
CA MET A 114 4.46 -35.39 5.29
C MET A 114 3.28 -34.50 4.81
N CYS A 115 2.19 -35.07 4.27
CA CYS A 115 0.95 -34.32 4.06
C CYS A 115 0.13 -34.28 5.36
N PHE A 116 -0.30 -33.08 5.76
CA PHE A 116 -1.15 -32.84 6.94
C PHE A 116 -2.45 -33.67 6.96
N HIS A 117 -2.95 -34.12 5.80
CA HIS A 117 -4.15 -34.97 5.72
C HIS A 117 -3.89 -36.46 5.93
N HIS A 118 -2.68 -36.95 5.66
CA HIS A 118 -2.37 -38.38 5.68
C HIS A 118 -1.51 -38.81 6.88
N TYR A 119 -1.05 -37.85 7.68
CA TYR A 119 -0.27 -38.10 8.91
C TYR A 119 -1.05 -37.66 10.16
N PRO A 120 -1.15 -38.47 11.22
CA PRO A 120 -1.88 -38.10 12.44
C PRO A 120 -1.21 -36.91 13.16
N LYS A 121 -2.04 -35.96 13.61
CA LYS A 121 -1.63 -34.73 14.34
C LYS A 121 -0.69 -34.96 15.52
N GLU A 122 -0.79 -36.11 16.19
CA GLU A 122 0.01 -36.41 17.39
C GLU A 122 1.50 -36.69 17.11
N MET A 123 1.88 -36.97 15.85
CA MET A 123 3.26 -37.30 15.48
C MET A 123 4.02 -36.13 14.82
N LEU A 124 3.31 -35.15 14.23
CA LEU A 124 3.90 -33.95 13.61
C LEU A 124 4.41 -32.95 14.66
N THR A 125 3.79 -32.93 15.85
CA THR A 125 4.08 -31.99 16.94
C THR A 125 5.45 -32.19 17.61
N ARG A 126 6.13 -33.32 17.35
CA ARG A 126 7.40 -33.66 18.02
C ARG A 126 8.65 -33.28 17.23
N GLU A 127 8.55 -33.08 15.92
CA GLU A 127 9.71 -32.84 15.04
C GLU A 127 9.62 -31.52 14.22
N GLU A 128 8.44 -30.93 14.00
CA GLU A 128 8.26 -29.88 12.97
C GLU A 128 8.07 -28.42 13.48
N GLY A 129 8.05 -28.20 14.79
CA GLY A 129 7.77 -26.86 15.35
C GLY A 129 6.30 -26.42 15.19
N PRO A 130 5.94 -25.19 15.58
CA PRO A 130 4.55 -24.75 15.58
C PRO A 130 4.05 -24.49 14.14
N SER A 131 2.81 -24.93 13.83
CA SER A 131 2.22 -24.78 12.50
C SER A 131 1.84 -23.32 12.19
N LEU A 132 1.60 -22.99 10.91
CA LEU A 132 1.06 -21.69 10.49
C LEU A 132 -0.24 -21.36 11.22
N LEU A 133 -1.14 -22.34 11.31
CA LEU A 133 -2.45 -22.19 11.94
C LEU A 133 -2.31 -21.89 13.44
N ASP A 134 -1.39 -22.57 14.12
CA ASP A 134 -1.17 -22.35 15.55
C ASP A 134 -0.45 -21.01 15.83
N SER A 135 0.42 -20.57 14.92
CA SER A 135 1.31 -19.43 15.13
C SER A 135 0.74 -18.10 14.65
N LEU A 136 0.20 -18.06 13.43
CA LEU A 136 -0.19 -16.80 12.77
C LEU A 136 -1.70 -16.66 12.57
N CYS A 137 -2.49 -17.71 12.85
CA CYS A 137 -3.94 -17.64 12.67
C CYS A 137 -4.67 -17.47 14.01
N THR A 138 -5.85 -16.88 13.94
CA THR A 138 -6.88 -16.93 14.99
C THR A 138 -8.05 -17.68 14.38
N ASP A 139 -8.39 -18.83 14.97
CA ASP A 139 -9.18 -19.88 14.32
C ASP A 139 -8.56 -20.31 12.98
N SER A 140 -9.25 -20.08 11.87
CA SER A 140 -8.77 -20.38 10.50
C SER A 140 -8.44 -19.12 9.71
N TYR A 141 -8.32 -17.95 10.36
CA TYR A 141 -8.04 -16.70 9.68
C TYR A 141 -6.66 -16.17 10.04
N LEU A 142 -5.93 -15.69 9.04
CA LEU A 142 -4.63 -15.07 9.22
C LEU A 142 -4.79 -13.80 10.07
N ASP A 143 -4.14 -13.79 11.22
CA ASP A 143 -4.22 -12.72 12.19
C ASP A 143 -3.17 -11.64 11.89
N VAL A 144 -3.62 -10.41 11.69
CA VAL A 144 -2.77 -9.26 11.36
C VAL A 144 -1.71 -9.05 12.43
N HIS A 145 -2.09 -9.05 13.71
CA HIS A 145 -1.17 -8.73 14.80
C HIS A 145 -0.10 -9.81 14.93
N LYS A 146 -0.49 -11.10 14.92
CA LYS A 146 0.47 -12.21 14.99
C LYS A 146 1.41 -12.22 13.79
N THR A 147 0.86 -11.97 12.60
CA THR A 147 1.63 -11.95 11.34
C THR A 147 2.63 -10.78 11.30
N VAL A 148 2.22 -9.59 11.73
CA VAL A 148 3.12 -8.42 11.83
C VAL A 148 4.19 -8.65 12.90
N GLU A 149 3.84 -9.16 14.08
CA GLU A 149 4.79 -9.42 15.17
C GLU A 149 5.83 -10.50 14.78
N TRP A 150 5.40 -11.56 14.11
CA TRP A 150 6.27 -12.58 13.55
C TRP A 150 7.28 -11.96 12.57
N PHE A 151 6.80 -11.14 11.63
CA PHE A 151 7.68 -10.50 10.66
C PHE A 151 8.64 -9.49 11.32
N GLN A 152 8.17 -8.70 12.29
CA GLN A 152 9.00 -7.79 13.07
C GLN A 152 10.12 -8.54 13.82
N SER A 153 9.81 -9.72 14.37
CA SER A 153 10.79 -10.58 15.04
C SER A 153 11.86 -11.09 14.08
N PHE A 154 11.46 -11.49 12.87
CA PHE A 154 12.40 -11.82 11.79
C PHE A 154 13.27 -10.63 11.40
N VAL A 155 12.69 -9.44 11.18
CA VAL A 155 13.47 -8.25 10.78
C VAL A 155 14.51 -7.90 11.84
N LYS A 156 14.15 -7.98 13.12
CA LYS A 156 15.09 -7.76 14.24
C LYS A 156 16.24 -8.75 14.23
N SER A 157 15.97 -10.05 14.04
CA SER A 157 17.01 -11.08 14.05
C SER A 157 17.90 -11.04 12.81
N ALA A 158 17.32 -10.77 11.64
CA ALA A 158 18.02 -10.71 10.37
C ALA A 158 18.85 -9.42 10.21
N TRP A 159 18.53 -8.33 10.93
CA TRP A 159 19.18 -7.03 10.72
C TRP A 159 20.71 -7.10 10.74
N ALA A 160 21.29 -7.82 11.71
CA ALA A 160 22.75 -7.94 11.87
C ALA A 160 23.45 -8.63 10.69
N THR A 161 22.72 -9.38 9.84
CA THR A 161 23.28 -10.05 8.65
C THR A 161 23.13 -9.22 7.39
N LEU A 162 22.32 -8.15 7.40
CA LEU A 162 22.12 -7.30 6.24
C LEU A 162 23.32 -6.37 6.03
N PRO A 163 23.76 -6.13 4.78
CA PRO A 163 24.83 -5.19 4.48
C PRO A 163 24.59 -3.79 5.08
N GLN A 164 23.34 -3.35 5.09
CA GLN A 164 22.90 -2.06 5.59
C GLN A 164 23.15 -1.84 7.09
N SER A 165 23.32 -2.90 7.88
CA SER A 165 23.60 -2.79 9.32
C SER A 165 24.92 -2.07 9.64
N HIS A 166 25.88 -2.08 8.72
CA HIS A 166 27.15 -1.35 8.86
C HIS A 166 27.00 0.16 8.68
N GLN A 167 25.97 0.61 7.96
CA GLN A 167 25.75 2.02 7.61
C GLN A 167 24.69 2.66 8.50
N TYR A 168 23.76 1.86 9.02
CA TYR A 168 22.58 2.33 9.73
C TYR A 168 22.43 1.70 11.10
N LYS A 169 22.14 2.55 12.09
CA LYS A 169 21.54 2.10 13.34
C LYS A 169 20.04 1.96 13.13
N MET A 170 19.53 0.74 13.22
CA MET A 170 18.10 0.44 13.10
C MET A 170 17.40 0.51 14.45
N GLN A 171 16.21 1.10 14.44
CA GLN A 171 15.22 1.04 15.51
C GLN A 171 13.89 0.59 14.92
N LEU A 172 13.28 -0.43 15.51
CA LEU A 172 11.90 -0.80 15.19
C LEU A 172 10.95 0.13 15.97
N LEU A 173 10.04 0.80 15.28
CA LEU A 173 9.00 1.64 15.86
C LEU A 173 7.76 0.78 16.20
N PRO A 174 7.05 1.08 17.29
CA PRO A 174 5.89 0.31 17.71
C PRO A 174 4.74 0.45 16.70
N SER A 175 4.24 -0.67 16.21
CA SER A 175 3.04 -0.77 15.37
C SER A 175 2.51 -2.20 15.42
N ARG A 176 1.18 -2.36 15.43
CA ARG A 176 0.50 -3.66 15.33
C ARG A 176 0.05 -4.00 13.90
N HIS A 177 0.11 -3.02 13.01
CA HIS A 177 -0.45 -3.08 11.65
C HIS A 177 0.64 -3.00 10.57
N SER A 178 1.88 -2.72 10.97
CA SER A 178 3.01 -2.56 10.05
C SER A 178 4.33 -2.89 10.73
N CYS A 179 5.37 -3.20 9.95
CA CYS A 179 6.73 -3.25 10.43
C CYS A 179 7.43 -1.94 10.05
N LYS A 180 7.57 -1.04 11.03
CA LYS A 180 8.08 0.32 10.80
C LYS A 180 9.50 0.46 11.34
N LEU A 181 10.45 0.75 10.46
CA LEU A 181 11.87 0.91 10.78
C LEU A 181 12.27 2.37 10.72
N GLN A 182 13.00 2.83 11.73
CA GLN A 182 13.76 4.07 11.70
C GLN A 182 15.25 3.73 11.56
N LEU A 183 15.86 4.15 10.47
CA LEU A 183 17.27 3.93 10.17
C LEU A 183 18.03 5.25 10.32
N LYS A 184 18.97 5.31 11.27
CA LYS A 184 19.81 6.49 11.52
C LYS A 184 21.21 6.24 10.97
N HIS A 185 21.60 7.04 9.99
CA HIS A 185 22.95 7.04 9.43
C HIS A 185 23.90 7.83 10.34
N ALA A 186 25.21 7.52 10.29
CA ALA A 186 26.23 8.22 11.07
C ALA A 186 26.29 9.74 10.79
N SER A 187 25.87 10.18 9.60
CA SER A 187 25.79 11.59 9.23
C SER A 187 24.61 12.35 9.86
N GLY A 188 23.78 11.69 10.68
CA GLY A 188 22.55 12.26 11.24
C GLY A 188 21.32 12.14 10.34
N ARG A 189 21.48 11.64 9.11
CA ARG A 189 20.36 11.37 8.19
C ARG A 189 19.48 10.25 8.75
N THR A 190 18.16 10.44 8.71
CA THR A 190 17.17 9.44 9.10
C THR A 190 16.37 8.97 7.89
N LEU A 191 16.07 7.68 7.81
CA LEU A 191 15.10 7.09 6.89
C LEU A 191 14.03 6.36 7.70
N ILE A 192 12.77 6.54 7.35
CA ILE A 192 11.65 5.81 7.96
C ILE A 192 11.02 4.93 6.89
N ILE A 193 11.03 3.62 7.09
CA ILE A 193 10.46 2.65 6.16
C ILE A 193 9.28 1.99 6.86
N GLU A 194 8.13 1.96 6.21
CA GLU A 194 6.93 1.28 6.69
C GLU A 194 6.59 0.12 5.77
N MET A 195 6.74 -1.10 6.28
CA MET A 195 6.45 -2.32 5.54
C MET A 195 5.05 -2.82 5.93
N LEU A 196 4.17 -2.89 4.94
CA LEU A 196 2.83 -3.47 5.04
C LEU A 196 2.87 -4.89 4.49
N LEU A 197 2.29 -5.84 5.21
CA LEU A 197 2.09 -7.19 4.70
C LEU A 197 0.75 -7.23 3.97
N GLY A 198 0.63 -7.99 2.89
CA GLY A 198 -0.66 -8.10 2.21
C GLY A 198 -0.80 -9.30 1.30
N VAL A 199 -2.02 -9.69 0.99
CA VAL A 199 -2.35 -10.77 0.06
C VAL A 199 -3.03 -10.19 -1.16
N GLN A 200 -2.60 -10.63 -2.35
CA GLN A 200 -3.18 -10.19 -3.61
C GLN A 200 -4.58 -10.78 -3.78
N LEU A 201 -5.54 -9.96 -4.19
CA LEU A 201 -6.89 -10.42 -4.49
C LEU A 201 -6.90 -11.09 -5.87
N GLY A 202 -6.82 -12.41 -5.88
CA GLY A 202 -6.70 -13.19 -7.11
C GLY A 202 -5.48 -12.75 -7.93
N ASN A 203 -5.67 -12.56 -9.24
CA ASN A 203 -4.63 -12.07 -10.15
C ASN A 203 -4.83 -10.59 -10.53
N THR A 204 -5.29 -9.77 -9.58
CA THR A 204 -5.60 -8.35 -9.79
C THR A 204 -4.58 -7.44 -9.11
N ASP A 205 -4.67 -6.12 -9.32
CA ASP A 205 -3.80 -5.13 -8.67
C ASP A 205 -4.33 -4.66 -7.31
N ILE A 206 -5.38 -5.31 -6.81
CA ILE A 206 -5.97 -5.05 -5.49
C ILE A 206 -5.35 -5.99 -4.46
N PHE A 207 -5.08 -5.45 -3.28
CA PHE A 207 -4.52 -6.19 -2.15
C PHE A 207 -5.37 -5.99 -0.90
N VAL A 208 -5.37 -7.00 -0.03
CA VAL A 208 -5.74 -6.85 1.38
C VAL A 208 -4.47 -6.71 2.19
N CYS A 209 -4.37 -5.67 3.02
CA CYS A 209 -3.15 -5.25 3.70
C CYS A 209 -3.34 -5.21 5.22
N SER A 210 -2.24 -5.36 5.94
CA SER A 210 -2.19 -5.31 7.41
C SER A 210 -2.49 -3.93 8.01
N GLN A 211 -2.66 -2.90 7.16
CA GLN A 211 -2.98 -1.54 7.57
C GLN A 211 -4.25 -1.49 8.41
N ASP A 212 -4.30 -0.55 9.34
CA ASP A 212 -5.47 -0.34 10.20
C ASP A 212 -6.72 -0.06 9.35
N ALA A 213 -7.73 -0.95 9.44
CA ALA A 213 -9.01 -0.84 8.75
C ALA A 213 -9.94 0.22 9.38
N GLY A 214 -9.48 0.89 10.44
CA GLY A 214 -10.20 1.90 11.20
C GLY A 214 -11.02 1.32 12.36
N ALA A 215 -11.49 2.20 13.25
CA ALA A 215 -12.10 1.91 14.56
C ALA A 215 -13.44 1.13 14.56
N ALA A 216 -13.85 0.53 13.45
CA ALA A 216 -15.15 -0.15 13.35
C ALA A 216 -15.09 -1.65 13.70
N THR A 217 -13.91 -2.28 13.68
CA THR A 217 -13.74 -3.70 14.03
C THR A 217 -12.39 -3.91 14.73
N ASP A 218 -12.39 -4.05 16.06
CA ASP A 218 -11.21 -4.44 16.88
C ASP A 218 -10.75 -5.91 16.63
N ALA A 219 -11.14 -6.50 15.50
CA ALA A 219 -10.83 -7.87 15.17
C ALA A 219 -9.42 -7.93 14.55
N SER A 220 -8.50 -8.59 15.23
CA SER A 220 -7.13 -8.80 14.75
C SER A 220 -7.05 -9.59 13.43
N THR A 221 -8.15 -10.19 12.97
CA THR A 221 -8.26 -10.93 11.70
C THR A 221 -8.78 -10.09 10.54
N THR A 222 -9.10 -8.81 10.75
CA THR A 222 -9.58 -7.91 9.68
C THR A 222 -8.39 -7.31 8.94
N TRP A 223 -8.39 -7.45 7.62
CA TRP A 223 -7.41 -6.86 6.71
C TRP A 223 -8.08 -5.73 5.92
N ALA A 224 -7.36 -4.63 5.69
CA ALA A 224 -7.87 -3.48 4.96
C ALA A 224 -7.70 -3.67 3.45
N MET A 225 -8.73 -3.36 2.67
CA MET A 225 -8.56 -3.29 1.20
C MET A 225 -7.63 -2.13 0.83
N SER A 226 -6.80 -2.33 -0.19
CA SER A 226 -5.83 -1.34 -0.62
C SER A 226 -5.76 -1.23 -2.14
N CYS A 227 -5.91 0.02 -2.60
CA CYS A 227 -5.68 0.44 -3.98
C CYS A 227 -4.27 0.97 -4.23
N ALA A 228 -3.36 0.90 -3.25
CA ALA A 228 -2.07 1.58 -3.35
C ALA A 228 -1.21 1.12 -4.54
N VAL A 229 -1.33 -0.16 -4.94
CA VAL A 229 -0.64 -0.69 -6.13
C VAL A 229 -1.27 -0.17 -7.43
N VAL A 230 -2.60 -0.07 -7.49
CA VAL A 230 -3.33 0.57 -8.61
C VAL A 230 -2.87 2.02 -8.75
N GLU A 231 -2.93 2.79 -7.67
CA GLU A 231 -2.53 4.19 -7.64
C GLU A 231 -1.08 4.39 -8.11
N MET A 232 -0.15 3.59 -7.58
CA MET A 232 1.25 3.59 -8.03
C MET A 232 1.36 3.29 -9.53
N LYS A 233 0.60 2.31 -10.04
CA LYS A 233 0.59 1.99 -11.48
C LYS A 233 0.04 3.13 -12.31
N VAL A 234 -1.00 3.85 -11.88
CA VAL A 234 -1.53 5.03 -12.58
C VAL A 234 -0.42 6.06 -12.81
N PHE A 235 0.28 6.46 -11.75
CA PHE A 235 1.40 7.41 -11.86
C PHE A 235 2.53 6.87 -12.73
N ARG A 236 2.87 5.58 -12.59
CA ARG A 236 3.92 4.94 -13.39
C ARG A 236 3.59 4.90 -14.87
N ILE A 237 2.35 4.61 -15.23
CA ILE A 237 1.86 4.59 -16.62
C ILE A 237 1.86 6.01 -17.18
N ALA A 238 1.27 6.97 -16.45
CA ALA A 238 1.25 8.37 -16.85
C ALA A 238 2.66 8.93 -17.08
N THR A 239 3.60 8.68 -16.15
CA THR A 239 5.00 9.12 -16.25
C THR A 239 5.70 8.62 -17.52
N ARG A 240 5.30 7.46 -18.06
CA ARG A 240 5.87 6.90 -19.30
C ARG A 240 5.31 7.54 -20.57
N GLN A 241 4.16 8.19 -20.48
CA GLN A 241 3.40 8.69 -21.62
C GLN A 241 3.42 10.23 -21.72
N VAL A 242 3.61 10.93 -20.59
CA VAL A 242 3.78 12.39 -20.58
C VAL A 242 5.13 12.81 -21.20
N PRO A 243 5.27 14.07 -21.65
CA PRO A 243 6.52 14.64 -22.13
C PRO A 243 7.69 14.51 -21.14
N HIS A 244 8.92 14.43 -21.64
CA HIS A 244 10.12 14.30 -20.79
C HIS A 244 10.33 15.45 -19.81
N ASP A 245 9.91 16.66 -20.18
CA ASP A 245 9.97 17.87 -19.35
C ASP A 245 8.66 18.11 -18.57
N SER A 246 7.84 17.08 -18.40
CA SER A 246 6.50 17.22 -17.85
C SER A 246 6.47 17.81 -16.44
N CYS A 247 5.41 18.58 -16.17
CA CYS A 247 5.18 19.26 -14.90
C CYS A 247 4.18 18.57 -13.96
N HIS A 248 3.53 17.47 -14.36
CA HIS A 248 2.43 16.82 -13.59
C HIS A 248 2.74 16.55 -12.11
N LEU A 249 3.87 15.92 -11.80
CA LEU A 249 4.25 15.64 -10.40
C LEU A 249 4.58 16.91 -9.62
N LYS A 250 5.17 17.91 -10.29
CA LYS A 250 5.47 19.21 -9.68
C LYS A 250 4.18 19.98 -9.40
N CYS A 251 3.17 19.89 -10.30
CA CYS A 251 1.83 20.42 -10.07
C CYS A 251 1.21 19.78 -8.84
N LEU A 252 1.15 18.44 -8.79
CA LEU A 252 0.59 17.71 -7.66
C LEU A 252 1.23 18.13 -6.34
N TYR A 253 2.55 18.16 -6.29
CA TYR A 253 3.26 18.57 -5.08
C TYR A 253 2.99 20.02 -4.68
N ILE A 254 2.96 20.96 -5.61
CA ILE A 254 2.63 22.34 -5.25
C ILE A 254 1.19 22.43 -4.75
N CYS A 255 0.24 21.73 -5.36
CA CYS A 255 -1.13 21.68 -4.87
C CYS A 255 -1.21 21.06 -3.47
N THR A 256 -0.47 19.98 -3.17
CA THR A 256 -0.46 19.40 -1.82
C THR A 256 0.16 20.34 -0.80
N ARG A 257 1.14 21.17 -1.19
CA ARG A 257 1.69 22.24 -0.34
C ARG A 257 0.71 23.40 -0.13
N ILE A 258 -0.09 23.74 -1.14
CA ILE A 258 -1.12 24.80 -1.05
C ILE A 258 -2.20 24.39 -0.06
N VAL A 259 -2.63 23.12 -0.08
CA VAL A 259 -3.72 22.65 0.79
C VAL A 259 -3.28 22.11 2.15
N GLN A 260 -1.99 22.14 2.47
CA GLN A 260 -1.44 21.47 3.67
C GLN A 260 -2.07 21.96 4.98
N ASP A 261 -2.42 23.25 5.06
CA ASP A 261 -2.99 23.89 6.26
C ASP A 261 -4.52 24.08 6.14
N THR A 262 -5.18 23.28 5.30
CA THR A 262 -6.64 23.23 5.17
C THR A 262 -7.18 21.85 5.55
N GLY A 263 -8.50 21.66 5.51
CA GLY A 263 -9.16 20.37 5.69
C GLY A 263 -8.97 19.38 4.53
N PHE A 264 -8.19 19.71 3.49
CA PHE A 264 -7.95 18.82 2.36
C PHE A 264 -6.68 18.00 2.57
N SER A 265 -6.80 16.68 2.48
CA SER A 265 -5.63 15.80 2.58
C SER A 265 -4.83 15.74 1.27
N ALA A 266 -3.56 15.36 1.37
CA ALA A 266 -2.74 15.06 0.19
C ALA A 266 -3.35 13.94 -0.68
N TYR A 267 -4.14 13.04 -0.09
CA TYR A 267 -4.84 11.98 -0.79
C TYR A 267 -5.98 12.50 -1.69
N ILE A 268 -6.68 13.57 -1.28
CA ILE A 268 -7.66 14.26 -2.14
C ILE A 268 -6.97 14.82 -3.38
N MET A 269 -5.84 15.53 -3.20
CA MET A 269 -5.07 16.06 -4.33
C MET A 269 -4.51 14.97 -5.25
N LYS A 270 -4.04 13.87 -4.66
CA LYS A 270 -3.61 12.68 -5.41
C LYS A 270 -4.75 12.15 -6.28
N THR A 271 -5.94 12.01 -5.72
CA THR A 271 -7.12 11.51 -6.44
C THR A 271 -7.54 12.44 -7.57
N VAL A 272 -7.56 13.75 -7.33
CA VAL A 272 -7.78 14.77 -8.37
C VAL A 272 -6.76 14.64 -9.50
N MET A 273 -5.47 14.50 -9.17
CA MET A 273 -4.42 14.34 -10.18
C MET A 273 -4.59 13.04 -10.99
N MET A 274 -4.95 11.92 -10.35
CA MET A 274 -5.20 10.66 -11.08
C MET A 274 -6.35 10.81 -12.08
N HIS A 275 -7.46 11.45 -11.70
CA HIS A 275 -8.56 11.72 -12.63
C HIS A 275 -8.16 12.63 -13.79
N LEU A 276 -7.38 13.67 -13.54
CA LEU A 276 -6.87 14.54 -14.60
C LEU A 276 -5.91 13.82 -15.54
N LEU A 277 -5.03 12.95 -15.02
CA LEU A 277 -4.13 12.13 -15.85
C LEU A 277 -4.88 11.09 -16.68
N ALA A 278 -6.03 10.61 -16.20
CA ALA A 278 -6.85 9.63 -16.89
C ALA A 278 -7.75 10.23 -17.98
N THR A 279 -8.14 11.50 -17.85
CA THR A 279 -9.16 12.14 -18.70
C THR A 279 -8.62 13.24 -19.61
N ALA A 280 -7.52 13.90 -19.24
CA ALA A 280 -6.92 14.96 -20.04
C ALA A 280 -5.81 14.43 -20.98
N PRO A 281 -5.59 15.07 -22.14
CA PRO A 281 -4.49 14.70 -23.03
C PRO A 281 -3.13 14.80 -22.32
N LEU A 282 -2.38 13.70 -22.29
CA LEU A 282 -1.09 13.63 -21.58
C LEU A 282 0.00 14.55 -22.17
N SER A 283 -0.14 14.92 -23.46
CA SER A 283 0.72 15.90 -24.12
C SER A 283 0.60 17.31 -23.52
N GLY A 284 -0.51 17.64 -22.84
CA GLY A 284 -0.73 18.95 -22.22
C GLY A 284 0.00 19.18 -20.90
N TRP A 285 0.80 18.21 -20.44
CA TRP A 285 1.57 18.31 -19.20
C TRP A 285 3.00 18.82 -19.38
N CYS A 286 3.31 19.48 -20.50
CA CYS A 286 4.61 20.09 -20.76
C CYS A 286 5.00 21.13 -19.70
N ARG A 287 6.30 21.48 -19.63
CA ARG A 287 6.78 22.50 -18.69
C ARG A 287 6.17 23.89 -18.94
N THR A 288 5.89 24.21 -20.20
CA THR A 288 5.33 25.50 -20.63
C THR A 288 3.92 25.75 -20.08
N ASP A 289 3.15 24.68 -19.88
CA ASP A 289 1.75 24.74 -19.46
C ASP A 289 1.58 24.63 -17.95
N PHE A 290 2.68 24.70 -17.19
CA PHE A 290 2.70 24.45 -15.74
C PHE A 290 1.68 25.26 -14.94
N LEU A 291 1.56 26.57 -15.21
CA LEU A 291 0.60 27.42 -14.51
C LEU A 291 -0.84 27.05 -14.86
N SER A 292 -1.11 26.78 -16.14
CA SER A 292 -2.43 26.32 -16.59
C SER A 292 -2.79 24.96 -15.99
N ARG A 293 -1.83 24.03 -15.88
CA ARG A 293 -2.06 22.72 -15.23
C ARG A 293 -2.33 22.87 -13.72
N LEU A 294 -1.67 23.79 -13.03
CA LEU A 294 -1.99 24.12 -11.63
C LEU A 294 -3.42 24.66 -11.50
N GLU A 295 -3.79 25.61 -12.36
CA GLU A 295 -5.14 26.20 -12.35
C GLU A 295 -6.21 25.15 -12.66
N ASP A 296 -5.99 24.30 -13.66
CA ASP A 296 -6.89 23.19 -14.00
C ASP A 296 -7.04 22.20 -12.83
N THR A 297 -5.95 21.93 -12.11
CA THR A 297 -5.99 21.06 -10.92
C THR A 297 -6.85 21.66 -9.81
N MET A 298 -6.67 22.95 -9.51
CA MET A 298 -7.49 23.64 -8.50
C MET A 298 -8.94 23.81 -8.94
N ARG A 299 -9.18 24.08 -10.23
CA ARG A 299 -10.53 24.18 -10.81
C ARG A 299 -11.28 22.85 -10.73
N TYR A 300 -10.59 21.75 -10.99
CA TYR A 300 -11.17 20.41 -10.83
C TYR A 300 -11.57 20.16 -9.36
N LEU A 301 -10.69 20.47 -8.39
CA LEU A 301 -11.03 20.37 -6.97
C LEU A 301 -12.24 21.25 -6.62
N HIS A 302 -12.29 22.49 -7.09
CA HIS A 302 -13.44 23.39 -6.87
C HIS A 302 -14.74 22.77 -7.39
N HIS A 303 -14.72 22.25 -8.61
CA HIS A 303 -15.90 21.59 -9.20
C HIS A 303 -16.34 20.38 -8.36
N CYS A 304 -15.41 19.55 -7.89
CA CYS A 304 -15.72 18.45 -6.97
C CYS A 304 -16.36 18.92 -5.67
N LEU A 305 -15.98 20.08 -5.14
CA LEU A 305 -16.60 20.67 -3.95
C LEU A 305 -18.01 21.20 -4.24
N GLU A 306 -18.23 21.86 -5.38
CA GLU A 306 -19.55 22.31 -5.81
C GLU A 306 -20.53 21.13 -5.91
N GLU A 307 -20.10 20.04 -6.56
CA GLU A 307 -20.87 18.81 -6.72
C GLU A 307 -20.89 17.90 -5.48
N LYS A 308 -20.14 18.26 -4.43
CA LYS A 308 -19.93 17.45 -3.22
C LYS A 308 -19.51 16.01 -3.55
N ARG A 309 -18.72 15.87 -4.62
CA ARG A 309 -18.37 14.58 -5.20
C ARG A 309 -16.93 14.57 -5.69
N LEU A 310 -16.15 13.68 -5.11
CA LEU A 310 -14.88 13.23 -5.65
C LEU A 310 -14.87 11.71 -5.58
N SER A 311 -15.04 11.05 -6.73
CA SER A 311 -15.04 9.59 -6.78
C SER A 311 -13.63 9.05 -6.52
N HIS A 312 -13.51 8.02 -5.67
CA HIS A 312 -12.29 7.25 -5.51
C HIS A 312 -11.89 6.64 -6.85
N PHE A 313 -10.60 6.64 -7.17
CA PHE A 313 -10.14 6.34 -8.53
C PHE A 313 -10.39 4.89 -8.97
N CYS A 314 -10.35 3.92 -8.06
CA CYS A 314 -10.50 2.49 -8.39
C CYS A 314 -11.94 1.98 -8.54
N TYR A 315 -12.95 2.68 -8.00
CA TYR A 315 -14.31 2.14 -7.89
C TYR A 315 -15.21 2.75 -8.96
N GLY A 316 -15.78 1.93 -9.84
CA GLY A 316 -16.75 2.36 -10.86
C GLY A 316 -16.17 3.36 -11.88
N ASN A 317 -14.85 3.37 -12.08
CA ASN A 317 -14.18 4.32 -12.97
C ASN A 317 -13.79 3.64 -14.28
N GLU A 318 -14.43 4.05 -15.37
CA GLU A 318 -14.17 3.53 -16.72
C GLU A 318 -12.84 4.04 -17.31
N ASN A 319 -12.24 5.08 -16.72
CA ASN A 319 -11.01 5.69 -17.22
C ASN A 319 -9.74 5.09 -16.59
N VAL A 320 -9.83 3.93 -15.94
CA VAL A 320 -8.65 3.26 -15.38
C VAL A 320 -7.72 2.86 -16.53
N PRO A 321 -6.43 3.27 -16.52
CA PRO A 321 -5.50 3.01 -17.63
C PRO A 321 -5.33 1.51 -17.96
N GLU A 322 -5.14 1.23 -19.25
CA GLU A 322 -4.76 -0.10 -19.73
C GLU A 322 -3.51 -0.63 -19.02
N GLY A 323 -3.54 -1.90 -18.61
CA GLY A 323 -2.45 -2.55 -17.86
C GLY A 323 -2.61 -2.52 -16.34
N ILE A 324 -3.70 -1.91 -15.83
CA ILE A 324 -4.18 -2.10 -14.46
C ILE A 324 -5.32 -3.12 -14.48
N ILE A 325 -5.21 -4.15 -13.64
CA ILE A 325 -6.20 -5.21 -13.53
C ILE A 325 -7.01 -4.99 -12.27
N LEU A 326 -8.30 -4.69 -12.42
CA LEU A 326 -9.24 -4.59 -11.31
C LEU A 326 -10.17 -5.81 -11.30
N PRO A 327 -10.61 -6.27 -10.13
CA PRO A 327 -11.64 -7.30 -10.04
C PRO A 327 -13.01 -6.75 -10.52
N PRO A 328 -13.93 -7.60 -11.01
CA PRO A 328 -15.23 -7.16 -11.52
C PRO A 328 -16.02 -6.31 -10.52
N GLU A 329 -15.94 -6.64 -9.23
CA GLU A 329 -16.64 -5.93 -8.17
C GLU A 329 -16.20 -4.46 -8.06
N PHE A 330 -14.96 -4.14 -8.45
CA PHE A 330 -14.47 -2.76 -8.47
C PHE A 330 -14.90 -2.03 -9.74
N GLN A 331 -14.97 -2.72 -10.87
CA GLN A 331 -15.39 -2.17 -12.15
C GLN A 331 -16.88 -1.86 -12.18
N GLU A 332 -17.69 -2.76 -11.63
CA GLU A 332 -19.16 -2.67 -11.61
C GLU A 332 -19.71 -1.91 -10.39
N ALA A 333 -18.84 -1.57 -9.42
CA ALA A 333 -19.23 -0.80 -8.24
C ALA A 333 -19.77 0.59 -8.62
N GLN A 334 -20.69 1.09 -7.80
CA GLN A 334 -21.01 2.52 -7.80
C GLN A 334 -19.76 3.32 -7.40
N PRO A 335 -19.46 4.45 -8.06
CA PRO A 335 -18.30 5.27 -7.71
C PRO A 335 -18.32 5.68 -6.23
N LEU A 336 -17.30 5.26 -5.49
CA LEU A 336 -17.17 5.54 -4.06
C LEU A 336 -16.84 7.02 -3.86
N ASN A 337 -17.74 7.80 -3.26
CA ASN A 337 -17.54 9.24 -3.07
C ASN A 337 -16.68 9.55 -1.83
N LEU A 338 -15.48 10.11 -2.02
CA LEU A 338 -14.61 10.58 -0.93
C LEU A 338 -15.19 11.80 -0.20
N PHE A 339 -16.05 12.57 -0.86
CA PHE A 339 -16.77 13.72 -0.29
C PHE A 339 -18.16 13.36 0.23
N GLN A 340 -18.42 12.08 0.54
CA GLN A 340 -19.71 11.63 1.07
C GLN A 340 -20.13 12.41 2.33
N HIS A 341 -19.19 12.75 3.20
CA HIS A 341 -19.43 13.55 4.41
C HIS A 341 -19.93 14.97 4.09
N LEU A 342 -19.47 15.59 2.98
CA LEU A 342 -19.93 16.91 2.54
C LEU A 342 -21.36 16.89 1.96
N GLN A 343 -21.83 15.73 1.50
CA GLN A 343 -23.24 15.55 1.11
C GLN A 343 -24.15 15.49 2.33
N GLN A 344 -23.66 14.93 3.43
CA GLN A 344 -24.42 14.67 4.65
C GLN A 344 -24.39 15.86 5.61
N ASP A 345 -23.31 16.63 5.62
CA ASP A 345 -23.10 17.77 6.51
C ASP A 345 -22.92 19.08 5.73
N ALA A 346 -23.93 19.95 5.81
CA ALA A 346 -23.91 21.26 5.15
C ALA A 346 -22.90 22.23 5.77
N SER A 347 -22.59 22.09 7.07
CA SER A 347 -21.59 22.92 7.75
C SER A 347 -20.19 22.54 7.28
N ALA A 348 -19.89 21.24 7.24
CA ALA A 348 -18.60 20.74 6.72
C ALA A 348 -18.39 21.16 5.26
N HIS A 349 -19.45 21.14 4.44
CA HIS A 349 -19.39 21.63 3.06
C HIS A 349 -19.11 23.13 2.96
N ALA A 350 -19.82 23.95 3.75
CA ALA A 350 -19.61 25.39 3.77
C ALA A 350 -18.19 25.75 4.24
N GLU A 351 -17.67 25.04 5.24
CA GLU A 351 -16.30 25.18 5.74
C GLU A 351 -15.28 24.83 4.65
N ALA A 352 -15.42 23.67 4.00
CA ALA A 352 -14.53 23.26 2.91
C ALA A 352 -14.51 24.27 1.74
N LEU A 353 -15.66 24.82 1.36
CA LEU A 353 -15.74 25.89 0.35
C LEU A 353 -15.08 27.19 0.83
N GLN A 354 -15.25 27.54 2.11
CA GLN A 354 -14.64 28.73 2.67
C GLN A 354 -13.11 28.58 2.76
N GLU A 355 -12.60 27.41 3.11
CA GLU A 355 -11.17 27.11 3.09
C GLU A 355 -10.60 27.17 1.68
N PHE A 356 -11.28 26.57 0.70
CA PHE A 356 -10.85 26.61 -0.70
C PHE A 356 -10.75 28.05 -1.22
N LYS A 357 -11.69 28.94 -0.87
CA LYS A 357 -11.68 30.36 -1.28
C LYS A 357 -10.50 31.16 -0.72
N LYS A 358 -9.79 30.66 0.29
CA LYS A 358 -8.62 31.32 0.90
C LYS A 358 -7.30 30.95 0.20
N LEU A 359 -7.32 29.96 -0.71
CA LEU A 359 -6.13 29.41 -1.37
C LEU A 359 -5.56 30.31 -2.46
#